data_AF-I3C9M1-F1
#
_entry.id   AF-I3C9M1-F1
#
_cell.length_a   1.000
_cell.length_b   1.000
_cell.length_c   1.000
_cell.angle_alpha   90.00
_cell.angle_beta   90.00
_cell.angle_gamma   90.00
#
_symmetry.space_group_name_H-M   'P 1'
#
loop_
_entity.id
_entity.type
_entity.pdbx_description
1 polymer ?
#
loop_
_entity_poly.entity_id
_entity_poly.type
_entity_poly.pdbx_seq_one_letter_code
_entity_poly.pdbx_strand_id
1 'polypeptide(L)'
;MNIDNQIEIYQAQDGSTQISVQFEQDTVWLTQAQMAVLFETTPQNITMHLKGVFKEQELNETATCKDFLQVRKEGKRTVKRKQLHYNLDAIISVGYRVKSARATQFRIWASQVLKDYLVKGYAINEKRLAQKEQEIRMLKDGIHILTRVATITIEEKDSDNVILETFAKGLCLLDDYDHEQLDTKGLTKKEAIS
;
A
#
# COMPACT_ATOMS: atom_id res chain seq x y z
N MET A 1 -4.96 4.94 15.57
CA MET A 1 -5.84 4.41 14.50
C MET A 1 -5.15 3.19 13.92
N ASN A 2 -5.76 2.00 14.01
CA ASN A 2 -5.29 0.85 13.25
C ASN A 2 -5.60 1.15 11.79
N ILE A 3 -4.58 1.37 10.98
CA ILE A 3 -4.73 1.36 9.53
C ILE A 3 -4.84 -0.12 9.19
N ASP A 4 -6.06 -0.65 9.21
CA ASP A 4 -6.32 -1.97 8.65
C ASP A 4 -5.97 -1.86 7.16
N ASN A 5 -4.80 -2.38 6.77
CA ASN A 5 -4.36 -2.44 5.38
C ASN A 5 -5.26 -3.42 4.59
N GLN A 6 -6.51 -3.05 4.36
CA GLN A 6 -7.40 -3.77 3.46
C GLN A 6 -6.96 -3.47 2.03
N ILE A 7 -6.20 -4.39 1.45
CA ILE A 7 -5.77 -4.29 0.05
C ILE A 7 -6.28 -5.52 -0.67
N GLU A 8 -6.95 -5.29 -1.78
CA GLU A 8 -7.43 -6.37 -2.63
C GLU A 8 -6.22 -6.95 -3.38
N ILE A 9 -5.70 -8.11 -2.95
CA ILE A 9 -4.65 -8.85 -3.69
C ILE A 9 -5.17 -9.17 -5.10
N TYR A 10 -6.44 -9.58 -5.16
CA TYR A 10 -7.11 -10.05 -6.35
C TYR A 10 -8.61 -9.79 -6.21
N GLN A 11 -9.19 -9.06 -7.17
CA GLN A 11 -10.64 -8.95 -7.30
C GLN A 11 -11.08 -9.97 -8.34
N ALA A 12 -11.81 -10.99 -7.92
CA ALA A 12 -12.52 -11.84 -8.86
C ALA A 12 -13.62 -11.04 -9.58
N GLN A 13 -14.07 -11.53 -10.73
CA GLN A 13 -15.07 -10.86 -11.58
C GLN A 13 -16.39 -10.52 -10.86
N ASP A 14 -16.69 -11.15 -9.73
CA ASP A 14 -17.88 -10.91 -8.89
C ASP A 14 -17.68 -9.84 -7.81
N GLY A 15 -16.47 -9.30 -7.66
CA GLY A 15 -16.13 -8.27 -6.67
C GLY A 15 -16.09 -8.75 -5.21
N SER A 16 -16.24 -10.04 -4.94
CA SER A 16 -16.52 -10.57 -3.59
C SER A 16 -15.30 -10.86 -2.72
N THR A 17 -14.09 -10.78 -3.26
CA THR A 17 -12.88 -11.17 -2.51
C THR A 17 -12.17 -9.96 -1.90
N GLN A 18 -12.75 -9.42 -0.84
CA GLN A 18 -12.04 -8.50 0.05
C GLN A 18 -11.35 -9.30 1.15
N ILE A 19 -10.03 -9.42 1.07
CA ILE A 19 -9.22 -10.01 2.14
C ILE A 19 -8.39 -8.91 2.76
N SER A 20 -8.47 -8.77 4.08
CA SER A 20 -7.56 -7.92 4.83
C SER A 20 -6.17 -8.53 4.80
N VAL A 21 -5.18 -7.78 4.33
CA VAL A 21 -3.80 -8.25 4.13
C VAL A 21 -2.84 -7.42 4.94
N GLN A 22 -1.84 -8.06 5.53
CA GLN A 22 -0.77 -7.31 6.15
C GLN A 22 0.34 -7.08 5.12
N PHE A 23 0.73 -5.80 4.96
CA PHE A 23 1.90 -5.40 4.19
C PHE A 23 3.01 -5.18 5.20
N GLU A 24 4.04 -6.00 5.12
CA GLU A 24 5.25 -5.81 5.90
C GLU A 24 6.45 -6.13 5.01
N GLN A 25 7.41 -5.21 4.94
CA GLN A 25 8.62 -5.31 4.12
C GLN A 25 8.30 -5.56 2.62
N ASP A 26 7.40 -4.74 2.05
CA ASP A 26 7.04 -4.75 0.62
C ASP A 26 6.44 -6.05 0.08
N THR A 27 6.02 -6.96 0.94
CA THR A 27 5.33 -8.19 0.54
C THR A 27 4.02 -8.38 1.31
N VAL A 28 3.18 -9.23 0.73
CA VAL A 28 1.86 -9.57 1.27
C VAL A 28 1.99 -10.81 2.14
N TRP A 29 1.42 -10.74 3.34
CA TRP A 29 1.39 -11.85 4.27
C TRP A 29 -0.04 -12.34 4.51
N LEU A 30 -0.26 -13.65 4.32
CA LEU A 30 -1.53 -14.32 4.58
C LEU A 30 -1.38 -15.53 5.50
N THR A 31 -2.37 -15.73 6.35
CA THR A 31 -2.54 -16.97 7.11
C THR A 31 -3.15 -18.07 6.23
N GLN A 32 -3.01 -19.33 6.66
CA GLN A 32 -3.68 -20.48 6.00
C GLN A 32 -5.20 -20.28 5.87
N ALA A 33 -5.83 -19.68 6.89
CA ALA A 33 -7.26 -19.39 6.88
C ALA A 33 -7.62 -18.33 5.82
N GLN A 34 -6.83 -17.27 5.69
CA GLN A 34 -7.06 -16.26 4.64
C GLN A 34 -6.81 -16.82 3.25
N MET A 35 -5.79 -17.65 3.06
CA MET A 35 -5.55 -18.35 1.79
C MET A 35 -6.70 -19.31 1.44
N ALA A 36 -7.30 -19.96 2.44
CA ALA A 36 -8.46 -20.82 2.24
C ALA A 36 -9.67 -20.02 1.72
N VAL A 37 -9.91 -18.83 2.26
CA VAL A 37 -10.92 -17.89 1.75
C VAL A 37 -10.56 -17.40 0.34
N LEU A 38 -9.31 -16.99 0.12
CA LEU A 38 -8.82 -16.48 -1.18
C LEU A 38 -9.03 -17.48 -2.31
N PHE A 39 -8.84 -18.77 -2.05
CA PHE A 39 -8.91 -19.81 -3.07
C PHE A 39 -10.17 -20.68 -2.96
N GLU A 40 -11.16 -20.28 -2.15
CA GLU A 40 -12.39 -21.06 -1.92
C GLU A 40 -12.11 -22.53 -1.65
N THR A 41 -11.27 -22.79 -0.65
CA THR A 41 -10.87 -24.14 -0.25
C THR A 41 -10.83 -24.26 1.27
N THR A 42 -10.35 -25.39 1.78
CA THR A 42 -10.23 -25.61 3.23
C THR A 42 -8.82 -25.26 3.72
N PRO A 43 -8.67 -24.76 4.96
CA PRO A 43 -7.34 -24.55 5.54
C PRO A 43 -6.48 -25.81 5.54
N GLN A 44 -7.09 -26.99 5.70
CA GLN A 44 -6.41 -28.29 5.64
C GLN A 44 -5.82 -28.55 4.26
N ASN A 45 -6.52 -28.18 3.19
CA ASN A 45 -6.01 -28.30 1.82
C ASN A 45 -4.83 -27.35 1.57
N ILE A 46 -4.90 -26.12 2.10
CA ILE A 46 -3.78 -25.17 2.07
C ILE A 46 -2.55 -25.77 2.79
N THR A 47 -2.73 -26.32 3.98
CA THR A 47 -1.64 -26.97 4.73
C THR A 47 -1.03 -28.15 3.98
N MET A 48 -1.86 -28.94 3.29
CA MET A 48 -1.38 -30.03 2.44
C MET A 48 -0.49 -29.50 1.31
N HIS A 49 -0.92 -28.46 0.60
CA HIS A 49 -0.13 -27.86 -0.48
C HIS A 49 1.17 -27.23 0.02
N LEU A 50 1.14 -26.49 1.13
CA LEU A 50 2.34 -25.90 1.75
C LEU A 50 3.38 -26.97 2.13
N LYS A 51 2.93 -28.09 2.73
CA LYS A 51 3.81 -29.22 3.02
C LYS A 51 4.45 -29.80 1.76
N GLY A 52 3.70 -29.88 0.66
CA GLY A 52 4.21 -30.29 -0.65
C GLY A 52 5.29 -29.34 -1.17
N VAL A 53 5.00 -28.04 -1.17
CA VAL A 53 5.92 -26.97 -1.60
C VAL A 53 7.27 -27.05 -0.88
N PHE A 54 7.24 -27.20 0.46
CA PHE A 54 8.48 -27.31 1.25
C PHE A 54 9.19 -28.65 1.05
N LYS A 55 8.45 -29.76 0.93
CA LYS A 55 9.03 -31.08 0.67
C LYS A 55 9.72 -31.16 -0.69
N GLU A 56 9.15 -30.51 -1.69
CA GLU A 56 9.70 -30.41 -3.04
C GLU A 56 10.82 -29.36 -3.16
N GLN A 57 11.12 -28.65 -2.07
CA GLN A 57 12.14 -27.59 -2.02
C GLN A 57 11.88 -26.45 -3.01
N GLU A 58 10.64 -26.24 -3.43
CA GLU A 58 10.26 -25.09 -4.26
C GLU A 58 10.48 -23.79 -3.49
N LEU A 59 10.16 -23.80 -2.19
CA LEU A 59 10.37 -22.68 -1.28
C LEU A 59 11.07 -23.13 0.00
N ASN A 60 11.83 -22.24 0.60
CA ASN A 60 12.39 -22.43 1.93
C ASN A 60 11.38 -21.95 2.99
N GLU A 61 11.00 -22.85 3.91
CA GLU A 61 10.03 -22.57 4.97
C GLU A 61 10.44 -21.41 5.87
N THR A 62 11.73 -21.26 6.21
CA THR A 62 12.20 -20.18 7.10
C THR A 62 12.19 -18.81 6.43
N ALA A 63 12.28 -18.75 5.10
CA ALA A 63 12.25 -17.51 4.33
C ALA A 63 10.82 -17.06 4.02
N THR A 64 9.89 -18.00 3.91
CA THR A 64 8.51 -17.77 3.42
C THR A 64 7.46 -17.80 4.51
N CYS A 65 7.83 -18.19 5.73
CA CYS A 65 6.96 -18.27 6.89
C CYS A 65 7.45 -17.37 8.03
N LYS A 66 6.54 -16.61 8.65
CA LYS A 66 6.82 -15.78 9.83
C LYS A 66 5.75 -15.96 10.90
N ASP A 67 6.19 -15.95 12.15
CA ASP A 67 5.29 -15.88 13.32
C ASP A 67 4.83 -14.43 13.52
N PHE A 68 3.54 -14.17 13.35
CA PHE A 68 2.94 -12.91 13.77
C PHE A 68 2.17 -13.10 15.08
N LEU A 69 2.30 -12.13 15.98
CA LEU A 69 1.54 -12.08 17.22
C LEU A 69 0.15 -11.51 16.92
N GLN A 70 -0.84 -12.38 16.81
CA GLN A 70 -2.22 -11.92 16.73
C GLN A 70 -2.76 -11.71 18.15
N VAL A 71 -3.07 -10.45 18.45
CA VAL A 71 -3.73 -10.05 19.69
C VAL A 71 -5.24 -10.05 19.42
N ARG A 72 -5.94 -11.08 19.91
CA ARG A 72 -7.41 -11.15 19.83
C ARG A 72 -7.99 -10.90 21.23
N LYS A 73 -9.01 -10.04 21.33
CA LYS A 73 -9.85 -9.93 22.53
C LYS A 73 -10.91 -11.02 22.48
N GLU A 74 -10.84 -11.97 23.41
CA GLU A 74 -11.91 -12.95 23.67
C GLU A 74 -12.61 -12.56 24.98
N GLY A 75 -13.78 -11.93 24.88
CA GLY A 75 -14.50 -11.39 26.02
C GLY A 75 -13.70 -10.31 26.76
N LYS A 76 -13.42 -10.50 28.05
CA LYS A 76 -12.59 -9.58 28.87
C LYS A 76 -11.09 -9.87 28.80
N ARG A 77 -10.66 -10.95 28.14
CA ARG A 77 -9.24 -11.36 28.08
C ARG A 77 -8.63 -11.09 26.73
N THR A 78 -7.41 -10.56 26.77
CA THR A 78 -6.55 -10.41 25.59
C THR A 78 -5.71 -11.68 25.47
N VAL A 79 -5.96 -12.48 24.42
CA VAL A 79 -5.21 -13.71 24.15
C VAL A 79 -4.23 -13.42 23.01
N LYS A 80 -2.94 -13.65 23.26
CA LYS A 80 -1.89 -13.60 22.23
C LYS A 80 -1.67 -15.01 21.71
N ARG A 81 -1.97 -15.26 20.44
CA ARG A 81 -1.60 -16.51 19.77
C ARG A 81 -0.57 -16.19 18.69
N LYS A 82 0.47 -17.03 18.61
CA LYS A 82 1.37 -17.05 17.46
C LYS A 82 0.62 -17.72 16.32
N GLN A 83 0.49 -17.01 15.20
CA GLN A 83 -0.11 -17.56 14.00
C GLN A 83 0.86 -17.39 12.85
N LEU A 84 1.10 -18.49 12.14
CA LEU A 84 1.97 -18.51 10.98
C LEU A 84 1.34 -17.74 9.83
N HIS A 85 2.13 -16.85 9.25
CA HIS A 85 1.79 -16.14 8.03
C HIS A 85 2.81 -16.50 6.95
N TYR A 86 2.32 -16.52 5.72
CA TYR A 86 3.02 -16.94 4.53
C TYR A 86 3.10 -15.76 3.57
N ASN A 87 4.28 -15.55 2.98
CA ASN A 87 4.54 -14.44 2.07
C ASN A 87 3.88 -14.65 0.70
N LEU A 88 4.04 -13.66 -0.20
CA LEU A 88 3.50 -13.70 -1.55
C LEU A 88 3.94 -14.92 -2.36
N ASP A 89 5.20 -15.36 -2.23
CA ASP A 89 5.72 -16.52 -2.97
C ASP A 89 4.95 -17.80 -2.60
N ALA A 90 4.75 -18.03 -1.30
CA ALA A 90 3.96 -19.17 -0.83
C ALA A 90 2.50 -19.08 -1.28
N ILE A 91 1.91 -17.88 -1.28
CA ILE A 91 0.54 -17.66 -1.78
C ILE A 91 0.44 -18.00 -3.27
N ILE A 92 1.42 -17.59 -4.08
CA ILE A 92 1.48 -17.89 -5.51
C ILE A 92 1.62 -19.39 -5.73
N SER A 93 2.60 -20.04 -5.10
CA SER A 93 2.84 -21.49 -5.23
C SER A 93 1.60 -22.31 -4.86
N VAL A 94 0.93 -21.96 -3.76
CA VAL A 94 -0.33 -22.61 -3.36
C VAL A 94 -1.45 -22.32 -4.36
N GLY A 95 -1.59 -21.08 -4.84
CA GLY A 95 -2.59 -20.70 -5.85
C GLY A 95 -2.46 -21.48 -7.15
N TYR A 96 -1.25 -21.89 -7.53
CA TYR A 96 -1.04 -22.76 -8.69
C TYR A 96 -1.38 -24.24 -8.43
N ARG A 97 -1.27 -24.71 -7.18
CA ARG A 97 -1.52 -26.11 -6.80
C ARG A 97 -2.99 -26.39 -6.41
N VAL A 98 -3.72 -25.37 -5.96
CA VAL A 98 -5.13 -25.50 -5.56
C VAL A 98 -6.04 -25.66 -6.78
N LYS A 99 -6.93 -26.65 -6.72
CA LYS A 99 -7.99 -26.88 -7.70
C LYS A 99 -9.31 -26.23 -7.25
N SER A 100 -9.50 -24.98 -7.64
CA SER A 100 -10.78 -24.26 -7.50
C SER A 100 -11.00 -23.28 -8.65
N ALA A 101 -12.24 -22.81 -8.80
CA ALA A 101 -12.57 -21.76 -9.77
C ALA A 101 -11.80 -20.47 -9.44
N ARG A 102 -11.79 -20.09 -8.15
CA ARG A 102 -11.07 -18.91 -7.64
C ARG A 102 -9.55 -19.01 -7.84
N ALA A 103 -8.95 -20.19 -7.65
CA ALA A 103 -7.54 -20.42 -7.95
C ALA A 103 -7.24 -20.33 -9.47
N THR A 104 -8.17 -20.77 -10.33
CA THR A 104 -8.04 -20.62 -11.79
C THR A 104 -8.05 -19.15 -12.19
N GLN A 105 -8.99 -18.40 -11.64
CA GLN A 105 -9.11 -16.96 -11.77
C GLN A 105 -7.85 -16.21 -11.32
N PHE A 106 -7.30 -16.57 -10.16
CA PHE A 106 -6.03 -16.05 -9.67
C PHE A 106 -4.87 -16.34 -10.63
N ARG A 107 -4.77 -17.57 -11.18
CA ARG A 107 -3.73 -17.91 -12.16
C ARG A 107 -3.84 -17.10 -13.44
N ILE A 108 -5.05 -16.89 -13.97
CA ILE A 108 -5.29 -16.05 -15.16
C ILE A 108 -4.80 -14.62 -14.90
N TRP A 109 -5.14 -14.06 -13.74
CA TRP A 109 -4.67 -12.74 -13.34
C TRP A 109 -3.16 -12.67 -13.18
N ALA A 110 -2.55 -13.62 -12.46
CA ALA A 110 -1.10 -13.64 -12.23
C ALA A 110 -0.33 -13.75 -13.56
N SER A 111 -0.81 -14.58 -14.49
CA SER A 111 -0.26 -14.69 -15.85
C SER A 111 -0.44 -13.40 -16.66
N GLN A 112 -1.55 -12.69 -16.50
CA GLN A 112 -1.77 -11.40 -17.15
C GLN A 112 -0.82 -10.33 -16.61
N VAL A 113 -0.62 -10.25 -15.28
CA VAL A 113 0.34 -9.34 -14.66
C VAL A 113 1.75 -9.61 -15.17
N LEU A 114 2.18 -10.87 -15.19
CA LEU A 114 3.49 -11.24 -15.73
C LEU A 114 3.61 -10.87 -17.22
N LYS A 115 2.56 -11.10 -18.01
CA LYS A 115 2.53 -10.72 -19.43
C LYS A 115 2.63 -9.21 -19.61
N ASP A 116 1.92 -8.42 -18.81
CA ASP A 116 2.01 -6.96 -18.87
C ASP A 116 3.41 -6.48 -18.52
N TYR A 117 4.05 -7.04 -17.49
CA TYR A 117 5.46 -6.75 -17.20
C TYR A 117 6.39 -7.10 -18.36
N LEU A 118 6.23 -8.27 -18.99
CA LEU A 118 7.10 -8.71 -20.08
C LEU A 118 6.89 -7.91 -21.37
N VAL A 119 5.66 -7.49 -21.67
CA VAL A 119 5.32 -6.80 -22.92
C VAL A 119 5.45 -5.28 -22.80
N LYS A 120 5.00 -4.69 -21.68
CA LYS A 120 4.95 -3.25 -21.45
C LYS A 120 6.11 -2.73 -20.58
N GLY A 121 6.81 -3.64 -19.89
CA GLY A 121 7.88 -3.30 -18.94
C GLY A 121 7.40 -2.97 -17.53
N TYR A 122 6.09 -2.92 -17.29
CA TYR A 122 5.50 -2.59 -15.99
C TYR A 122 4.10 -3.20 -15.82
N ALA A 123 3.63 -3.31 -14.58
CA ALA A 123 2.22 -3.52 -14.26
C ALA A 123 1.72 -2.42 -13.31
N ILE A 124 0.50 -1.96 -13.53
CA ILE A 124 -0.13 -0.90 -12.73
C ILE A 124 -1.24 -1.53 -11.88
N ASN A 125 -1.24 -1.18 -10.59
CA ASN A 125 -2.40 -1.38 -9.72
C ASN A 125 -3.17 -0.06 -9.63
N GLU A 126 -4.20 0.11 -10.47
CA GLU A 126 -4.96 1.36 -10.62
C GLU A 126 -5.63 1.80 -9.31
N LYS A 127 -6.19 0.85 -8.54
CA LYS A 127 -6.83 1.14 -7.25
C LYS A 127 -5.83 1.66 -6.23
N ARG A 128 -4.65 1.02 -6.13
CA ARG A 128 -3.58 1.47 -5.23
C ARG A 128 -3.03 2.82 -5.65
N LEU A 129 -2.88 3.04 -6.96
CA LEU A 129 -2.46 4.32 -7.50
C LEU A 129 -3.45 5.44 -7.11
N ALA A 130 -4.75 5.22 -7.34
CA ALA A 130 -5.79 6.18 -6.97
C ALA A 130 -5.84 6.47 -5.45
N GLN A 131 -5.67 5.44 -4.61
CA GLN A 131 -5.56 5.62 -3.15
C GLN A 131 -4.34 6.47 -2.78
N LYS A 132 -3.19 6.22 -3.39
CA LYS A 132 -1.96 6.98 -3.12
C LYS A 132 -2.07 8.42 -3.57
N GLU A 133 -2.68 8.68 -4.71
CA GLU A 133 -2.99 10.03 -5.15
C GLU A 133 -3.90 10.77 -4.17
N GLN A 134 -4.90 10.09 -3.59
CA GLN A 134 -5.76 10.69 -2.58
C GLN A 134 -5.00 11.01 -1.29
N GLU A 135 -4.13 10.12 -0.82
CA GLU A 135 -3.26 10.39 0.34
C GLU A 135 -2.35 11.60 0.10
N ILE A 136 -1.75 11.70 -1.10
CA ILE A 136 -0.91 12.84 -1.49
C ILE A 136 -1.72 14.14 -1.50
N ARG A 137 -2.94 14.12 -2.07
CA ARG A 137 -3.85 15.28 -2.06
C ARG A 137 -4.15 15.75 -0.64
N MET A 138 -4.52 14.84 0.26
CA MET A 138 -4.79 15.19 1.66
C MET A 138 -3.56 15.78 2.37
N LEU A 139 -2.37 15.25 2.11
CA LEU A 139 -1.13 15.79 2.66
C LEU A 139 -0.84 17.20 2.12
N LYS A 140 -1.05 17.41 0.81
CA LYS A 140 -0.90 18.72 0.17
C LYS A 140 -1.87 19.74 0.78
N ASP A 141 -3.13 19.37 0.94
CA ASP A 141 -4.15 20.22 1.58
C ASP A 141 -3.78 20.57 3.04
N GLY A 142 -3.29 19.59 3.80
CA GLY A 142 -2.83 19.78 5.17
C GLY A 142 -1.65 20.75 5.26
N ILE A 143 -0.65 20.59 4.39
CA ILE A 143 0.48 21.51 4.28
C ILE A 143 0.01 22.91 3.91
N HIS A 144 -0.94 23.05 2.98
CA HIS A 144 -1.48 24.34 2.57
C HIS A 144 -2.20 25.05 3.73
N ILE A 145 -3.00 24.33 4.52
CA ILE A 145 -3.66 24.88 5.72
C ILE A 145 -2.63 25.35 6.75
N LEU A 146 -1.62 24.52 7.05
CA LEU A 146 -0.56 24.88 8.01
C LEU A 146 0.24 26.09 7.53
N THR A 147 0.52 26.16 6.23
CA THR A 147 1.22 27.29 5.61
C THR A 147 0.40 28.56 5.81
N ARG A 148 -0.89 28.56 5.43
CA ARG A 148 -1.76 29.72 5.59
C ARG A 148 -1.86 30.21 7.05
N VAL A 149 -1.99 29.28 8.00
CA VAL A 149 -2.01 29.63 9.44
C VAL A 149 -0.68 30.22 9.87
N ALA A 150 0.44 29.67 9.41
CA ALA A 150 1.77 30.21 9.69
C ALA A 150 1.93 31.62 9.11
N THR A 151 1.52 31.87 7.87
CA THR A 151 1.57 33.22 7.26
C THR A 151 0.75 34.22 8.07
N ILE A 152 -0.49 33.87 8.45
CA ILE A 152 -1.34 34.72 9.30
C ILE A 152 -0.67 34.99 10.66
N THR A 153 -0.09 33.96 11.28
CA THR A 153 0.55 34.09 12.61
C THR A 153 1.83 34.94 12.54
N ILE A 154 2.53 34.94 11.40
CA ILE A 154 3.70 35.78 11.14
C ILE A 154 3.29 37.23 10.91
N GLU A 155 2.18 37.48 10.21
CA GLU A 155 1.63 38.84 10.03
C GLU A 155 1.14 39.47 11.36
N GLU A 156 0.73 38.65 12.34
CA GLU A 156 0.29 39.12 13.67
C GLU A 156 1.42 39.27 14.71
N LYS A 157 2.63 38.73 14.48
CA LYS A 157 3.77 38.81 15.42
C LYS A 157 4.93 39.63 14.85
N ASP A 158 5.19 40.76 15.51
CA ASP A 158 6.25 41.71 15.16
C ASP A 158 7.68 41.11 15.27
N SER A 159 8.44 41.32 14.19
CA SER A 159 9.90 41.45 14.06
C SER A 159 10.87 40.23 14.04
N ASP A 160 10.62 39.05 14.61
CA ASP A 160 11.70 38.03 14.72
C ASP A 160 11.60 36.77 13.82
N ASN A 161 10.58 36.65 12.97
CA ASN A 161 10.31 35.41 12.21
C ASN A 161 10.57 35.49 10.69
N VAL A 162 11.55 36.30 10.26
CA VAL A 162 11.95 36.49 8.84
C VAL A 162 12.20 35.16 8.10
N ILE A 163 12.78 34.17 8.79
CA ILE A 163 13.07 32.85 8.22
C ILE A 163 11.77 32.11 7.88
N LEU A 164 10.81 32.09 8.81
CA LEU A 164 9.52 31.42 8.60
C LEU A 164 8.69 32.11 7.50
N GLU A 165 8.78 33.44 7.42
CA GLU A 165 8.13 34.20 6.34
C GLU A 165 8.71 33.85 4.97
N THR A 166 10.04 33.72 4.89
CA THR A 166 10.74 33.33 3.65
C THR A 166 10.38 31.90 3.23
N PHE A 167 10.31 30.97 4.19
CA PHE A 167 9.89 29.60 3.91
C PHE A 167 8.42 29.50 3.46
N ALA A 168 7.50 30.23 4.11
CA ALA A 168 6.09 30.23 3.73
C ALA A 168 5.88 30.77 2.30
N LYS A 169 6.54 31.87 1.94
CA LYS A 169 6.52 32.43 0.58
C LYS A 169 7.09 31.45 -0.45
N GLY A 170 8.22 30.79 -0.13
CA GLY A 170 8.82 29.78 -1.01
C GLY A 170 7.91 28.58 -1.24
N LEU A 171 7.16 28.16 -0.22
CA LEU A 171 6.21 27.06 -0.34
C LEU A 171 4.97 27.44 -1.16
N CYS A 172 4.44 28.65 -1.00
CA CYS A 172 3.37 29.16 -1.86
C CYS A 172 3.81 29.22 -3.33
N LEU A 173 5.03 29.71 -3.60
CA LEU A 173 5.56 29.77 -4.96
C LEU A 173 5.71 28.37 -5.59
N LEU A 174 6.13 27.38 -4.80
CA LEU A 174 6.22 25.99 -5.26
C LEU A 174 4.82 25.41 -5.55
N ASP A 175 3.82 25.77 -4.75
CA ASP A 175 2.43 25.36 -4.97
C ASP A 175 1.82 25.99 -6.23
N ASP A 176 2.10 27.28 -6.48
CA ASP A 176 1.71 27.98 -7.70
C ASP A 176 2.36 27.36 -8.95
N TYR A 177 3.61 26.90 -8.84
CA TYR A 177 4.29 26.15 -9.90
C TYR A 177 3.59 24.82 -10.19
N ASP A 178 3.29 24.03 -9.16
CA ASP A 178 2.61 22.73 -9.30
C ASP A 178 1.20 22.85 -9.91
N HIS A 179 0.52 23.99 -9.75
CA HIS A 179 -0.81 24.24 -10.28
C HIS A 179 -0.83 25.13 -11.53
N GLU A 180 0.33 25.40 -12.14
CA GLU A 180 0.46 26.30 -13.30
C GLU A 180 -0.16 27.70 -13.07
N GLN A 181 -0.19 28.17 -11.82
CA GLN A 181 -0.75 29.47 -11.41
C GLN A 181 0.32 30.53 -11.10
N LEU A 182 1.58 30.27 -11.46
CA LEU A 182 2.65 31.24 -11.28
C LEU A 182 2.30 32.56 -11.96
N ASP A 183 2.36 33.64 -11.17
CA ASP A 183 2.15 34.97 -11.69
C ASP A 183 3.25 35.29 -12.73
N THR A 184 2.84 35.76 -13.91
CA THR A 184 3.75 36.05 -15.03
C THR A 184 4.67 37.25 -14.76
N LYS A 185 4.40 38.02 -13.71
CA LYS A 185 5.28 39.07 -13.19
C LYS A 185 6.09 38.56 -12.01
N GLY A 186 7.34 38.19 -12.27
CA GLY A 186 8.29 37.86 -11.21
C GLY A 186 8.44 39.00 -10.19
N LEU A 187 8.60 38.66 -8.91
CA LEU A 187 8.88 39.59 -7.81
C LEU A 187 10.27 40.25 -7.91
N THR A 188 11.08 39.87 -8.90
CA THR A 188 12.47 40.29 -9.05
C THR A 188 12.58 41.57 -9.87
N LYS A 189 13.05 42.67 -9.24
CA LYS A 189 13.37 43.94 -9.92
C LYS A 189 14.65 43.93 -10.78
N LYS A 190 15.28 42.77 -10.97
CA LYS A 190 16.48 42.62 -11.81
C LYS A 190 16.11 41.84 -13.04
N GLU A 191 16.29 42.45 -14.21
CA GLU A 191 16.18 41.77 -15.49
C GLU A 191 17.11 40.57 -15.51
N ALA A 192 16.58 39.43 -15.97
CA ALA A 192 17.37 38.26 -16.24
C ALA A 192 18.40 38.64 -17.33
N ILE A 193 19.67 38.54 -16.99
CA ILE A 193 20.76 38.83 -17.91
C ILE A 193 20.64 37.85 -19.09
N SER A 194 20.49 38.40 -20.30
CA SER A 194 20.39 37.63 -21.55
C SER A 194 21.68 36.90 -21.89
#